data_AF-A0A7W0MET0-F1
#
_entry.id   AF-A0A7W0MET0-F1
#
_cell.length_a   1.000
_cell.length_b   1.000
_cell.length_c   1.000
_cell.angle_alpha   90.00
_cell.angle_beta   90.00
_cell.angle_gamma   90.00
#
_symmetry.space_group_name_H-M   'P 1'
#
loop_
_entity.id
_entity.type
_entity.pdbx_description
1 polymer ?
#
loop_
_entity_poly.entity_id
_entity_poly.type
_entity_poly.pdbx_seq_one_letter_code
_entity_poly.pdbx_strand_id
1 'polypeptide(L)'
;GLEAIEIAQRERPQLILIDGNLPLLDGLSAARRMREHPELGDVPIVATSGHVTPKYHAAALAAGCDDCLFKPFGFEQLKNLVGSLFHMFPEAA
;
A
#
# COMPACT_ATOMS: atom_id res chain seq x y z
N GLY A 1 6.95 -3.38 -10.19
CA GLY A 1 5.77 -4.27 -10.13
C GLY A 1 6.17 -5.62 -9.59
N LEU A 2 6.58 -6.55 -10.46
CA LEU A 2 6.98 -7.91 -10.08
C LEU A 2 8.16 -7.94 -9.09
N GLU A 3 9.20 -7.14 -9.34
CA GLU A 3 10.33 -6.98 -8.41
C GLU A 3 9.89 -6.55 -7.00
N ALA A 4 8.86 -5.72 -6.88
CA ALA A 4 8.37 -5.27 -5.58
C ALA A 4 7.72 -6.42 -4.79
N ILE A 5 7.10 -7.38 -5.48
CA ILE A 5 6.54 -8.58 -4.86
C ILE A 5 7.68 -9.45 -4.32
N GLU A 6 8.69 -9.72 -5.14
CA GLU A 6 9.86 -10.53 -4.75
C GLU A 6 10.60 -9.92 -3.55
N ILE A 7 10.80 -8.60 -3.55
CA ILE A 7 11.38 -7.87 -2.42
C ILE A 7 10.47 -7.95 -1.19
N ALA A 8 9.17 -7.73 -1.33
CA ALA A 8 8.25 -7.77 -0.21
C ALA A 8 8.23 -9.15 0.47
N GLN A 9 8.20 -10.24 -0.30
CA GLN A 9 8.23 -11.61 0.23
C GLN A 9 9.53 -11.92 0.98
N ARG A 10 10.66 -11.43 0.46
CA ARG A 10 11.99 -11.67 1.04
C ARG A 10 12.23 -10.83 2.30
N GLU A 11 11.94 -9.53 2.23
CA GLU A 11 12.28 -8.57 3.28
C GLU A 11 11.18 -8.43 4.33
N ARG A 12 9.93 -8.81 4.02
CA ARG A 12 8.74 -8.71 4.89
C ARG A 12 8.63 -7.34 5.57
N PRO A 13 8.46 -6.27 4.77
CA PRO A 13 8.43 -4.92 5.30
C PRO A 13 7.21 -4.74 6.22
N GLN A 14 7.32 -3.76 7.13
CA GLN A 14 6.21 -3.38 8.01
C GLN A 14 5.17 -2.51 7.30
N LEU A 15 5.50 -1.93 6.14
CA LEU A 15 4.65 -1.06 5.33
C LEU A 15 5.14 -1.09 3.89
N ILE A 16 4.20 -1.13 2.95
CA ILE A 16 4.47 -1.02 1.51
C ILE A 16 3.83 0.27 1.01
N LEU A 17 4.66 1.18 0.49
CA LEU A 17 4.18 2.31 -0.31
C LEU A 17 4.33 1.94 -1.79
N ILE A 18 3.22 1.87 -2.53
CA ILE A 18 3.24 1.49 -3.94
C ILE A 18 2.80 2.64 -4.83
N ASP A 19 3.57 2.95 -5.87
CA ASP A 19 3.13 3.92 -6.87
C ASP A 19 2.02 3.31 -7.74
N GLY A 20 0.93 4.03 -7.92
CA GLY A 20 -0.15 3.65 -8.82
C GLY A 20 0.25 3.64 -10.29
N ASN A 21 1.18 4.53 -10.67
CA ASN A 21 1.59 4.76 -12.06
C ASN A 21 2.93 4.08 -12.36
N LEU A 22 2.99 2.77 -12.21
CA LEU A 22 4.16 1.97 -12.57
C LEU A 22 4.12 1.53 -14.05
N PRO A 23 5.26 1.55 -14.77
CA PRO A 23 5.35 0.91 -16.08
C PRO A 23 5.28 -0.62 -15.95
N LEU A 24 4.77 -1.28 -16.99
CA LEU A 24 4.66 -2.75 -17.16
C LEU A 24 3.65 -3.46 -16.25
N LEU A 25 3.58 -3.15 -14.96
CA LEU A 25 2.58 -3.67 -14.03
C LEU A 25 2.08 -2.52 -13.16
N ASP A 26 0.79 -2.20 -13.27
CA ASP A 26 0.18 -1.15 -12.47
C ASP A 26 0.27 -1.49 -10.97
N GLY A 27 0.41 -0.47 -10.11
CA GLY A 27 0.62 -0.66 -8.68
C GLY A 27 -0.52 -1.42 -7.99
N LEU A 28 -1.74 -1.33 -8.50
CA LEU A 28 -2.88 -2.04 -7.93
C LEU A 28 -2.85 -3.54 -8.29
N SER A 29 -2.40 -3.89 -9.48
CA SER A 29 -2.17 -5.27 -9.90
C SER A 29 -1.02 -5.93 -9.15
N ALA A 30 -0.04 -5.14 -8.69
CA ALA A 30 0.97 -5.61 -7.76
C ALA A 30 0.39 -5.81 -6.34
N ALA A 31 -0.41 -4.87 -5.84
CA ALA A 31 -1.09 -5.02 -4.55
C ALA A 31 -1.99 -6.26 -4.49
N ARG A 32 -2.77 -6.53 -5.54
CA ARG A 32 -3.58 -7.75 -5.65
C ARG A 32 -2.75 -9.01 -5.51
N ARG A 33 -1.63 -9.09 -6.24
CA ARG A 33 -0.72 -10.24 -6.16
C ARG A 33 -0.06 -10.34 -4.78
N MET A 34 0.32 -9.23 -4.16
CA MET A 34 0.85 -9.24 -2.79
C MET A 34 -0.18 -9.84 -1.81
N ARG A 35 -1.48 -9.59 -1.99
CA ARG A 35 -2.54 -10.21 -1.17
C ARG A 35 -2.79 -11.69 -1.45
N GLU A 36 -2.30 -12.22 -2.57
CA GLU A 36 -2.32 -13.67 -2.83
C GLU A 36 -1.25 -14.41 -2.01
N HIS A 37 -0.32 -13.67 -1.38
CA HIS A 37 0.76 -14.20 -0.56
C HIS A 37 0.42 -14.09 0.94
N PRO A 38 0.18 -15.21 1.65
CA PRO A 38 -0.19 -15.19 3.08
C PRO A 38 0.82 -14.45 3.97
N GLU A 39 2.11 -14.53 3.64
CA GLU A 39 3.18 -13.86 4.37
C GLU A 39 3.16 -12.33 4.29
N LEU A 40 2.37 -11.77 3.35
CA LEU A 40 2.14 -10.33 3.19
C LEU A 40 0.72 -9.92 3.58
N GLY A 41 -0.11 -10.85 4.05
CA GLY A 41 -1.53 -10.61 4.34
C GLY A 41 -1.77 -9.44 5.29
N ASP A 42 -0.96 -9.35 6.34
CA ASP A 42 -1.08 -8.34 7.39
C ASP A 42 -0.23 -7.09 7.15
N VAL A 43 0.60 -7.07 6.09
CA VAL A 43 1.44 -5.91 5.79
C VAL A 43 0.57 -4.79 5.22
N PRO A 44 0.51 -3.60 5.83
CA PRO A 44 -0.22 -2.48 5.27
C PRO A 44 0.34 -2.06 3.91
N ILE A 45 -0.54 -1.88 2.93
CA ILE A 45 -0.23 -1.44 1.57
C ILE A 45 -0.93 -0.10 1.32
N VAL A 46 -0.16 0.94 1.06
CA VAL A 46 -0.68 2.28 0.72
C VAL A 46 -0.35 2.59 -0.73
N ALA A 47 -1.38 2.83 -1.54
CA ALA A 47 -1.19 3.31 -2.89
C ALA A 47 -0.79 4.80 -2.89
N THR A 48 0.05 5.22 -3.82
CA THR A 48 0.44 6.62 -3.99
C THR A 48 0.21 7.04 -5.44
N SER A 49 -0.47 8.16 -5.67
CA SER A 49 -0.78 8.59 -7.05
C SER A 49 -0.81 10.11 -7.16
N GLY A 50 -0.35 10.65 -8.30
CA GLY A 50 -0.50 12.07 -8.63
C GLY A 50 -1.90 12.45 -9.12
N HIS A 51 -2.80 11.48 -9.29
CA HIS A 51 -4.21 11.69 -9.62
C HIS A 51 -5.07 10.69 -8.84
N VAL A 52 -5.50 11.09 -7.63
CA VAL A 52 -6.44 10.31 -6.83
C VAL A 52 -7.84 10.84 -7.09
N THR A 53 -8.70 9.97 -7.63
CA THR A 53 -10.13 10.21 -7.74
C THR A 53 -10.85 9.26 -6.78
N PRO A 54 -12.11 9.53 -6.39
CA PRO A 54 -12.90 8.58 -5.61
C PRO A 54 -12.96 7.19 -6.25
N LYS A 55 -12.99 7.13 -7.58
CA LYS A 55 -12.93 5.87 -8.34
C LYS A 55 -11.59 5.16 -8.20
N TYR A 56 -10.49 5.90 -8.24
CA TYR A 56 -9.15 5.34 -8.03
C TYR A 56 -8.99 4.81 -6.60
N HIS A 57 -9.44 5.58 -5.61
CA HIS A 57 -9.43 5.17 -4.20
C HIS A 57 -10.20 3.86 -4.01
N ALA A 58 -11.42 3.77 -4.54
CA ALA A 58 -12.21 2.54 -4.50
C ALA A 58 -11.51 1.37 -5.20
N ALA A 59 -10.85 1.62 -6.34
CA ALA A 59 -10.09 0.59 -7.06
C ALA A 59 -8.87 0.10 -6.28
N ALA A 60 -8.21 0.98 -5.52
CA ALA A 60 -7.08 0.63 -4.68
C ALA A 60 -7.50 -0.22 -3.47
N LEU A 61 -8.59 0.17 -2.79
CA LEU A 61 -9.17 -0.65 -1.72
C LEU A 61 -9.60 -2.03 -2.24
N ALA A 62 -10.25 -2.09 -3.41
CA ALA A 62 -10.64 -3.34 -4.05
C ALA A 62 -9.42 -4.18 -4.52
N ALA A 63 -8.25 -3.56 -4.67
CA ALA A 63 -7.00 -4.24 -4.96
C ALA A 63 -6.30 -4.77 -3.69
N GLY A 64 -6.84 -4.47 -2.51
CA GLY A 64 -6.30 -4.87 -1.22
C GLY A 64 -5.34 -3.86 -0.58
N CYS A 65 -5.28 -2.64 -1.08
CA CYS A 65 -4.62 -1.54 -0.37
C CYS A 65 -5.46 -1.11 0.84
N ASP A 66 -4.78 -0.64 1.88
CA ASP A 66 -5.39 -0.13 3.11
C ASP A 66 -5.73 1.36 3.01
N ASP A 67 -4.96 2.12 2.23
CA ASP A 67 -5.24 3.55 1.96
C ASP A 67 -4.55 4.04 0.67
N CYS A 68 -4.79 5.30 0.31
CA CYS A 68 -4.14 6.03 -0.77
C CYS A 68 -3.59 7.39 -0.33
N LEU A 69 -2.36 7.72 -0.73
CA LEU A 69 -1.79 9.06 -0.65
C LEU A 69 -1.79 9.77 -2.00
N PHE A 70 -2.24 11.02 -2.00
CA PHE A 70 -2.19 11.89 -3.17
C PHE A 70 -0.86 12.65 -3.24
N LYS A 71 -0.15 12.55 -4.36
CA LYS A 71 1.08 13.30 -4.61
C LYS A 71 0.75 14.72 -5.11
N PRO A 72 1.48 15.75 -4.68
CA PRO A 72 2.55 15.71 -3.68
C PRO A 72 1.99 15.59 -2.25
N PHE A 73 2.62 14.75 -1.42
CA PHE A 73 2.34 14.68 0.01
C PHE A 73 3.59 15.02 0.82
N GLY A 74 3.38 15.67 1.96
CA GLY A 74 4.45 16.05 2.89
C GLY A 74 4.76 14.95 3.91
N PHE A 75 5.86 15.13 4.65
CA PHE A 75 6.27 14.20 5.71
C PHE A 75 5.20 14.03 6.80
N GLU A 76 4.53 15.12 7.23
CA GLU A 76 3.48 15.04 8.25
C GLU A 76 2.25 14.25 7.79
N GLN A 77 1.88 14.34 6.51
CA GLN A 77 0.77 13.54 5.97
C GLN A 77 1.12 12.05 5.98
N LEU A 78 2.33 11.70 5.53
CA LEU A 78 2.81 10.32 5.57
C LEU A 78 2.88 9.81 7.01
N LYS A 79 3.43 10.60 7.94
CA LYS A 79 3.55 10.26 9.35
C LYS A 79 2.18 10.02 10.01
N ASN A 80 1.19 10.86 9.71
CA ASN A 80 -0.17 10.70 10.23
C ASN A 80 -0.82 9.42 9.69
N LEU A 81 -0.66 9.15 8.40
CA LEU A 81 -1.17 7.91 7.81
C LEU A 81 -0.53 6.68 8.46
N VAL A 82 0.79 6.65 8.56
CA VAL A 82 1.54 5.59 9.25
C VAL A 82 1.00 5.42 10.67
N GLY A 83 0.86 6.50 11.43
CA GLY A 83 0.27 6.46 12.77
C GLY A 83 -1.11 5.79 12.80
N SER A 84 -1.99 6.10 11.84
CA SER A 84 -3.33 5.49 11.77
C SER A 84 -3.31 3.99 11.44
N LEU A 85 -2.35 3.54 10.62
CA LEU A 85 -2.23 2.13 10.23
C LEU A 85 -1.67 1.27 11.37
N PHE A 86 -0.68 1.77 12.09
CA PHE A 86 -0.03 1.02 13.18
C PHE A 86 -0.77 1.09 14.52
N HIS A 87 -1.63 2.08 14.74
CA HIS A 87 -2.50 2.14 15.94
C HIS A 87 -3.78 1.29 15.84
N MET A 88 -3.98 0.58 14.72
CA MET A 88 -5.13 -0.32 14.53
C MET A 88 -4.88 -1.74 15.07
N PHE A 89 -3.73 -1.96 15.72
CA PHE A 89 -3.54 -3.09 16.63
C PHE A 89 -3.73 -2.57 18.06
N PRO A 90 -4.72 -3.07 18.83
CA PRO A 90 -4.72 -2.84 20.26
C PRO A 90 -3.37 -3.33 20.80
N GLU A 91 -2.76 -2.59 21.73
CA GLU A 91 -1.65 -3.14 22.53
C GLU A 91 -2.07 -4.54 22.97
N ALA A 92 -1.32 -5.55 22.53
CA ALA A 92 -1.47 -6.90 23.04
C ALA A 92 -1.17 -6.83 24.55
N ALA A 93 -2.24 -6.88 25.34
CA ALA A 93 -2.21 -7.06 26.78
C ALA A 93 -1.71 -8.46 27.15
#